data_AF-A0A6P7X605-F1
#
_entry.id   AF-A0A6P7X605-F1
#
_cell.length_a   1.000
_cell.length_b   1.000
_cell.length_c   1.000
_cell.angle_alpha   90.00
_cell.angle_beta   90.00
_cell.angle_gamma   90.00
#
_symmetry.space_group_name_H-M   'P 1'
#
loop_
_entity.id
_entity.type
_entity.pdbx_description
1 polymer ?
#
loop_
_entity_poly.entity_id
_entity_poly.type
_entity_poly.pdbx_seq_one_letter_code
_entity_poly.pdbx_strand_id
1 'polypeptide(L)'
;MAKGNCSLPGGNFPLSSEFFQVIKNELWIFIIPAAVALIQVALFLEQMGFFLRNVTSAHRTCLYLWILGVYPVYCVTSIIGMYIPRSSTVCNFVASIYHSITLWKFLALITDFFGGKTRMLEKLEGEKVAPNPIPCCCCCCLPNISVNRWLRAYESAVSFHFSNYFVGFLSEGTATLAGAGFSEEKENVKWDLRVSRPLNVEFPRSMVEVVTSWNLPMSQWLHSYVFKNALSLGTFSAIIVTYTASALLHGLSFHLAAVLLSLGFITYVEHVLRKQLAAIFSACILSKRCLPGCSHQHKTNLWVRAVNVLFGVLAVFHLTYLGSLFDVDTEDSTEEQGYGMSHTIHKWSELSWASHWVTFGCWVFYRLIS
;
A
#
# COMPACT_ATOMS: atom_id res chain seq x y z
N MET A 1 -45.19 22.18 12.92
CA MET A 1 -44.00 21.85 13.74
C MET A 1 -44.05 20.37 14.09
N ALA A 2 -43.30 19.54 13.36
CA ALA A 2 -43.02 18.16 13.76
C ALA A 2 -41.51 18.02 13.81
N LYS A 3 -40.97 17.87 15.02
CA LYS A 3 -39.56 17.58 15.27
C LYS A 3 -39.31 16.12 14.85
N GLY A 4 -38.71 15.92 13.68
CA GLY A 4 -38.15 14.64 13.28
C GLY A 4 -36.89 14.37 14.10
N ASN A 5 -37.02 13.55 15.12
CA ASN A 5 -35.93 13.06 15.96
C ASN A 5 -35.09 12.08 15.11
N CYS A 6 -34.08 12.56 14.39
CA CYS A 6 -33.15 11.71 13.64
C CYS A 6 -32.13 11.07 14.61
N SER A 7 -32.62 10.15 15.43
CA SER A 7 -31.81 9.17 16.13
C SER A 7 -32.35 7.80 15.75
N LEU A 8 -31.96 7.33 14.56
CA LEU A 8 -32.23 5.97 14.09
C LEU A 8 -31.43 4.98 14.96
N PRO A 9 -32.09 4.08 15.70
CA PRO A 9 -31.43 2.98 16.37
C PRO A 9 -31.16 1.88 15.34
N GLY A 10 -29.90 1.56 15.08
CA GLY A 10 -29.48 0.43 14.25
C GLY A 10 -29.48 0.74 12.74
N GLY A 11 -28.30 1.04 12.19
CA GLY A 11 -28.09 1.35 10.78
C GLY A 11 -28.31 0.16 9.85
N ASN A 12 -29.57 -0.12 9.50
CA ASN A 12 -29.92 -1.00 8.40
C ASN A 12 -30.35 -0.16 7.21
N PHE A 13 -29.67 -0.32 6.07
CA PHE A 13 -30.13 0.25 4.81
C PHE A 13 -31.57 -0.19 4.53
N PRO A 14 -32.46 0.73 4.08
CA PRO A 14 -33.86 0.41 3.85
C PRO A 14 -34.00 -0.70 2.80
N LEU A 15 -35.02 -1.53 2.95
CA LEU A 15 -35.40 -2.49 1.91
C LEU A 15 -35.80 -1.72 0.64
N SER A 16 -35.60 -2.33 -0.52
CA SER A 16 -36.01 -1.73 -1.79
C SER A 16 -37.51 -1.38 -1.78
N SER A 17 -38.34 -2.23 -1.18
CA SER A 17 -39.79 -1.97 -1.01
C SER A 17 -40.09 -0.72 -0.19
N GLU A 18 -39.34 -0.45 0.88
CA GLU A 18 -39.50 0.72 1.74
C GLU A 18 -39.01 1.99 1.04
N PHE A 19 -37.88 1.89 0.34
CA PHE A 19 -37.32 2.99 -0.44
C PHE A 19 -38.26 3.40 -1.59
N PHE A 20 -38.71 2.42 -2.40
CA PHE A 20 -39.59 2.67 -3.55
C PHE A 20 -40.97 3.19 -3.16
N GLN A 21 -41.46 2.91 -1.95
CA GLN A 21 -42.70 3.51 -1.44
C GLN A 21 -42.58 5.02 -1.27
N VAL A 22 -41.42 5.53 -0.85
CA VAL A 22 -41.18 6.96 -0.62
C VAL A 22 -40.97 7.71 -1.94
N ILE A 23 -40.28 7.11 -2.91
CA ILE A 23 -39.92 7.76 -4.19
C ILE A 23 -40.86 7.41 -5.35
N LYS A 24 -42.03 6.82 -5.08
CA LYS A 24 -42.93 6.26 -6.10
C LYS A 24 -43.27 7.26 -7.23
N ASN A 25 -43.47 8.53 -6.88
CA ASN A 25 -43.82 9.58 -7.85
C ASN A 25 -42.61 10.07 -8.67
N GLU A 26 -41.39 9.79 -8.23
CA GLU A 26 -40.13 10.21 -8.85
C GLU A 26 -39.37 9.05 -9.51
N LEU A 27 -39.99 7.86 -9.61
CA LEU A 27 -39.37 6.66 -10.17
C LEU A 27 -38.96 6.86 -11.65
N TRP A 28 -39.63 7.77 -12.36
CA TRP A 28 -39.30 8.13 -13.74
C TRP A 28 -37.86 8.65 -13.89
N ILE A 29 -37.28 9.26 -12.83
CA ILE A 29 -35.89 9.74 -12.81
C ILE A 29 -34.90 8.58 -13.01
N PHE A 30 -35.24 7.37 -12.57
CA PHE A 30 -34.40 6.17 -12.66
C PHE A 30 -34.33 5.59 -14.08
N ILE A 31 -35.26 5.96 -14.95
CA ILE A 31 -35.27 5.56 -16.37
C ILE A 31 -34.07 6.15 -17.11
N ILE A 32 -33.66 7.38 -16.75
CA ILE A 32 -32.56 8.08 -17.42
C ILE A 32 -31.22 7.33 -17.19
N PRO A 33 -30.78 7.04 -15.94
CA PRO A 33 -29.60 6.21 -15.70
C PRO A 33 -29.69 4.82 -16.36
N ALA A 34 -30.86 4.20 -16.36
CA ALA A 34 -31.07 2.89 -16.99
C ALA A 34 -30.84 2.95 -18.51
N ALA A 35 -31.40 3.96 -19.19
CA ALA A 35 -31.18 4.17 -20.61
C ALA A 35 -29.71 4.46 -20.94
N VAL A 36 -29.06 5.32 -20.14
CA VAL A 36 -27.63 5.64 -20.30
C VAL A 36 -26.77 4.39 -20.16
N ALA A 37 -27.05 3.52 -19.19
CA ALA A 37 -26.30 2.28 -19.03
C ALA A 37 -26.50 1.31 -20.20
N LEU A 38 -27.73 1.17 -20.72
CA LEU A 38 -28.00 0.34 -21.89
C LEU A 38 -27.23 0.85 -23.11
N ILE A 39 -27.22 2.17 -23.33
CA ILE A 39 -26.42 2.80 -24.40
C ILE A 39 -24.93 2.51 -24.17
N GLN A 40 -24.43 2.67 -22.95
CA GLN A 40 -23.01 2.45 -22.64
C GLN A 40 -22.58 0.98 -22.87
N VAL A 41 -23.45 0.02 -22.53
CA VAL A 41 -23.22 -1.40 -22.81
C VAL A 41 -23.24 -1.67 -24.31
N ALA A 42 -24.20 -1.09 -25.05
CA ALA A 42 -24.26 -1.24 -26.50
C ALA A 42 -23.01 -0.69 -27.20
N LEU A 43 -22.58 0.52 -26.81
CA LEU A 43 -21.33 1.12 -27.31
C LEU A 43 -20.13 0.24 -26.99
N PHE A 44 -20.05 -0.31 -25.76
CA PHE A 44 -18.96 -1.22 -25.41
C PHE A 44 -18.93 -2.49 -26.28
N LEU A 45 -20.09 -3.10 -26.55
CA LEU A 45 -20.17 -4.29 -27.42
C LEU A 45 -19.76 -3.97 -28.87
N GLU A 46 -20.14 -2.81 -29.39
CA GLU A 46 -19.70 -2.33 -30.70
C GLU A 46 -18.17 -2.14 -30.73
N GLN A 47 -17.61 -1.42 -29.75
CA GLN A 47 -16.16 -1.21 -29.64
C GLN A 47 -15.42 -2.55 -29.50
N MET A 48 -15.97 -3.50 -28.73
CA MET A 48 -15.40 -4.83 -28.61
C MET A 48 -15.33 -5.53 -29.97
N GLY A 49 -16.40 -5.47 -30.76
CA GLY A 49 -16.40 -5.97 -32.13
C GLY A 49 -15.37 -5.28 -33.02
N PHE A 50 -15.20 -3.96 -32.89
CA PHE A 50 -14.20 -3.18 -33.64
C PHE A 50 -12.77 -3.63 -33.30
N PHE A 51 -12.40 -3.69 -32.02
CA PHE A 51 -11.04 -4.06 -31.60
C PHE A 51 -10.70 -5.51 -31.95
N LEU A 52 -11.65 -6.44 -31.80
CA LEU A 52 -11.44 -7.84 -32.17
C LEU A 52 -11.24 -8.04 -33.69
N ARG A 53 -11.77 -7.14 -34.53
CA ARG A 53 -11.63 -7.23 -35.99
C ARG A 53 -10.43 -6.47 -36.54
N ASN A 54 -10.12 -5.30 -35.97
CA ASN A 54 -9.18 -4.35 -36.57
C ASN A 54 -7.81 -4.29 -35.89
N VAL A 55 -7.67 -4.78 -34.66
CA VAL A 55 -6.39 -4.79 -33.96
C VAL A 55 -5.76 -6.18 -34.05
N THR A 56 -4.56 -6.23 -34.63
CA THR A 56 -3.82 -7.48 -34.87
C THR A 56 -3.17 -8.06 -33.62
N SER A 57 -2.83 -7.23 -32.64
CA SER A 57 -2.21 -7.67 -31.38
C SER A 57 -3.26 -8.06 -30.34
N ALA A 58 -3.37 -9.35 -30.06
CA ALA A 58 -4.27 -9.88 -29.01
C ALA A 58 -3.99 -9.27 -27.63
N HIS A 59 -2.71 -9.00 -27.33
CA HIS A 59 -2.31 -8.35 -26.09
C HIS A 59 -2.90 -6.93 -25.98
N ARG A 60 -2.72 -6.10 -27.01
CA ARG A 60 -3.27 -4.72 -27.05
C ARG A 60 -4.79 -4.71 -27.02
N THR A 61 -5.43 -5.63 -27.76
CA THR A 61 -6.88 -5.81 -27.72
C THR A 61 -7.37 -6.10 -26.31
N CYS A 62 -6.73 -7.03 -25.59
CA CYS A 62 -7.05 -7.30 -24.19
C CYS A 62 -6.92 -6.04 -23.32
N LEU A 63 -5.81 -5.29 -23.43
CA LEU A 63 -5.60 -4.04 -22.68
C LEU A 63 -6.70 -3.01 -22.95
N TYR A 64 -7.04 -2.75 -24.23
CA TYR A 64 -8.09 -1.81 -24.60
C TYR A 64 -9.46 -2.21 -24.06
N LEU A 65 -9.80 -3.51 -24.13
CA LEU A 65 -11.10 -4.00 -23.65
C LEU A 65 -11.24 -3.88 -22.13
N TRP A 66 -10.17 -4.13 -21.36
CA TRP A 66 -10.17 -3.88 -19.91
C TRP A 66 -10.35 -2.40 -19.59
N ILE A 67 -9.67 -1.50 -20.32
CA ILE A 67 -9.77 -0.07 -20.09
C ILE A 67 -11.18 0.46 -20.42
N LEU A 68 -11.74 0.05 -21.57
CA LEU A 68 -13.07 0.46 -21.99
C LEU A 68 -14.18 -0.20 -21.16
N GLY A 69 -13.93 -1.35 -20.55
CA GLY A 69 -14.91 -2.04 -19.71
C GLY A 69 -15.21 -1.29 -18.41
N VAL A 70 -14.41 -0.28 -18.02
CA VAL A 70 -14.68 0.54 -16.83
C VAL A 70 -16.06 1.22 -16.92
N TYR A 71 -16.43 1.72 -18.10
CA TYR A 71 -17.68 2.44 -18.30
C TYR A 71 -18.92 1.54 -18.08
N PRO A 72 -19.10 0.40 -18.78
CA PRO A 72 -20.26 -0.46 -18.54
C PRO A 72 -20.26 -1.07 -17.14
N VAL A 73 -19.10 -1.40 -16.55
CA VAL A 73 -19.04 -1.94 -15.17
C VAL A 73 -19.54 -0.92 -14.15
N TYR A 74 -19.11 0.34 -14.25
CA TYR A 74 -19.61 1.41 -13.37
C TYR A 74 -21.10 1.66 -13.58
N CYS A 75 -21.59 1.66 -14.83
CA CYS A 75 -23.02 1.83 -15.11
C CYS A 75 -23.86 0.69 -14.49
N VAL A 76 -23.47 -0.57 -14.69
CA VAL A 76 -24.21 -1.74 -14.20
C VAL A 76 -24.19 -1.79 -12.67
N THR A 77 -23.02 -1.63 -12.05
CA THR A 77 -22.90 -1.62 -10.57
C THR A 77 -23.69 -0.47 -9.94
N SER A 78 -23.66 0.73 -10.55
CA SER A 78 -24.44 1.87 -10.09
C SER A 78 -25.95 1.64 -10.18
N ILE A 79 -26.44 1.03 -11.28
CA ILE A 79 -27.85 0.66 -11.42
C ILE A 79 -28.27 -0.38 -10.38
N ILE A 80 -27.47 -1.42 -10.20
CA ILE A 80 -27.77 -2.47 -9.20
C ILE A 80 -27.86 -1.84 -7.80
N GLY A 81 -26.90 -0.99 -7.42
CA GLY A 81 -26.93 -0.29 -6.13
C GLY A 81 -28.09 0.71 -6.00
N MET A 82 -28.56 1.27 -7.11
CA MET A 82 -29.69 2.19 -7.15
C MET A 82 -31.04 1.48 -6.98
N TYR A 83 -31.24 0.33 -7.63
CA TYR A 83 -32.47 -0.46 -7.50
C TYR A 83 -32.50 -1.34 -6.25
N ILE A 84 -31.32 -1.74 -5.75
CA ILE A 84 -31.15 -2.56 -4.56
C ILE A 84 -30.18 -1.83 -3.62
N PRO A 85 -30.64 -0.82 -2.85
CA PRO A 85 -29.76 -0.02 -1.98
C PRO A 85 -28.88 -0.84 -1.03
N ARG A 86 -29.37 -2.01 -0.58
CA ARG A 86 -28.62 -2.93 0.29
C ARG A 86 -27.40 -3.57 -0.39
N SER A 87 -27.36 -3.64 -1.72
CA SER A 87 -26.20 -4.16 -2.46
C SER A 87 -25.16 -3.09 -2.80
N SER A 88 -25.42 -1.81 -2.48
CA SER A 88 -24.56 -0.67 -2.83
C SER A 88 -23.12 -0.85 -2.37
N THR A 89 -22.89 -1.39 -1.17
CA THR A 89 -21.53 -1.70 -0.66
C THR A 89 -20.81 -2.71 -1.55
N VAL A 90 -21.49 -3.79 -1.96
CA VAL A 90 -20.92 -4.81 -2.85
C VAL A 90 -20.66 -4.24 -4.24
N CYS A 91 -21.60 -3.44 -4.77
CA CYS A 91 -21.47 -2.80 -6.07
C CYS A 91 -20.27 -1.84 -6.12
N ASN A 92 -20.11 -0.98 -5.10
CA ASN A 92 -18.97 -0.08 -4.97
C ASN A 92 -17.64 -0.85 -4.82
N PHE A 93 -17.65 -1.96 -4.09
CA PHE A 93 -16.49 -2.84 -3.95
C PHE A 93 -16.06 -3.42 -5.31
N VAL A 94 -17.00 -3.99 -6.07
CA VAL A 94 -16.74 -4.54 -7.42
C VAL A 94 -16.24 -3.45 -8.38
N ALA A 95 -16.88 -2.27 -8.39
CA ALA A 95 -16.45 -1.15 -9.22
C ALA A 95 -15.02 -0.70 -8.90
N SER A 96 -14.66 -0.61 -7.60
CA SER A 96 -13.33 -0.20 -7.15
C SER A 96 -12.24 -1.20 -7.54
N ILE A 97 -12.53 -2.50 -7.47
CA ILE A 97 -11.62 -3.56 -7.95
C ILE A 97 -11.37 -3.39 -9.45
N TYR A 98 -12.44 -3.26 -10.24
CA TYR A 98 -12.32 -3.11 -11.69
C TYR A 98 -11.53 -1.87 -12.08
N HIS A 99 -11.77 -0.74 -11.39
CA HIS A 99 -11.03 0.50 -11.61
C HIS A 99 -9.53 0.34 -11.31
N SER A 100 -9.18 -0.34 -10.22
CA SER A 100 -7.78 -0.59 -9.84
C SER A 100 -7.07 -1.43 -10.91
N ILE A 101 -7.72 -2.49 -11.40
CA ILE A 101 -7.20 -3.31 -12.51
C ILE A 101 -7.05 -2.46 -13.78
N THR A 102 -8.02 -1.60 -14.07
CA THR A 102 -8.01 -0.72 -15.25
C THR A 102 -6.81 0.22 -15.25
N LEU A 103 -6.49 0.84 -14.11
CA LEU A 103 -5.31 1.70 -13.99
C LEU A 103 -4.00 0.95 -14.27
N TRP A 104 -3.88 -0.29 -13.77
CA TRP A 104 -2.72 -1.14 -14.07
C TRP A 104 -2.62 -1.48 -15.56
N LYS A 105 -3.75 -1.84 -16.18
CA LYS A 105 -3.82 -2.12 -17.63
C LYS A 105 -3.53 -0.88 -18.48
N PHE A 106 -3.93 0.30 -18.04
CA PHE A 106 -3.58 1.57 -18.67
C PHE A 106 -2.07 1.82 -18.62
N LEU A 107 -1.43 1.63 -17.47
CA LEU A 107 0.03 1.75 -17.36
C LEU A 107 0.76 0.74 -18.26
N ALA A 108 0.30 -0.52 -18.28
CA ALA A 108 0.85 -1.56 -19.15
C ALA A 108 0.75 -1.18 -20.64
N LEU A 109 -0.38 -0.57 -21.06
CA LEU A 109 -0.57 -0.07 -22.42
C LEU A 109 0.40 1.06 -22.78
N ILE A 110 0.60 2.02 -21.87
CA ILE A 110 1.58 3.10 -22.06
C ILE A 110 2.97 2.50 -22.23
N THR A 111 3.38 1.60 -21.33
CA THR A 111 4.67 0.90 -21.42
C THR A 111 4.83 0.15 -22.74
N ASP A 112 3.78 -0.52 -23.22
CA ASP A 112 3.79 -1.20 -24.51
C ASP A 112 3.94 -0.23 -25.71
N PHE A 113 3.35 0.97 -25.65
CA PHE A 113 3.57 2.00 -26.69
C PHE A 113 5.02 2.50 -26.75
N PHE A 114 5.72 2.51 -25.62
CA PHE A 114 7.16 2.80 -25.58
C PHE A 114 8.03 1.61 -26.05
N GLY A 115 7.42 0.44 -26.28
CA GLY A 115 8.12 -0.78 -26.65
C GLY A 115 8.73 -1.50 -25.44
N GLY A 116 8.18 -1.30 -24.25
CA GLY A 116 8.66 -1.90 -23.01
C GLY A 116 9.28 -0.88 -22.04
N LYS A 117 9.40 -1.28 -20.77
CA LYS A 117 9.84 -0.41 -19.67
C LYS A 117 11.25 0.14 -19.87
N THR A 118 12.19 -0.65 -20.36
CA THR A 118 13.58 -0.19 -20.59
C THR A 118 13.63 0.98 -21.58
N ARG A 119 12.94 0.85 -22.71
CA ARG A 119 12.86 1.92 -23.73
C ARG A 119 12.08 3.14 -23.25
N MET A 120 11.05 2.92 -22.43
CA MET A 120 10.33 4.01 -21.75
C MET A 120 11.28 4.77 -20.84
N LEU A 121 12.03 4.07 -19.99
CA LEU A 121 12.99 4.67 -19.07
C LEU A 121 14.14 5.36 -19.79
N GLU A 122 14.68 4.78 -20.86
CA GLU A 122 15.73 5.42 -21.69
C GLU A 122 15.23 6.72 -22.33
N LYS A 123 14.00 6.73 -22.87
CA LYS A 123 13.40 7.94 -23.45
C LYS A 123 13.04 9.00 -22.42
N LEU A 124 12.79 8.60 -21.17
CA LEU A 124 12.48 9.49 -20.06
C LEU A 124 13.72 9.86 -19.23
N GLU A 125 14.87 9.26 -19.49
CA GLU A 125 16.12 9.54 -18.77
C GLU A 125 16.64 10.92 -19.16
N GLY A 126 16.81 11.80 -18.18
CA GLY A 126 17.23 13.20 -18.38
C GLY A 126 16.08 14.17 -18.65
N GLU A 127 14.87 13.67 -18.93
CA GLU A 127 13.68 14.51 -19.00
C GLU A 127 13.29 15.03 -17.61
N LYS A 128 12.87 16.30 -17.58
CA LYS A 128 12.51 17.00 -16.35
C LYS A 128 10.99 17.01 -16.23
N VAL A 129 10.46 16.15 -15.36
CA VAL A 129 9.02 16.13 -15.08
C VAL A 129 8.72 17.13 -13.96
N ALA A 130 7.91 18.14 -14.28
CA ALA A 130 7.38 19.06 -13.27
C ALA A 130 6.37 18.32 -12.39
N PRO A 131 6.57 18.23 -11.06
CA PRO A 131 5.57 17.67 -10.18
C PRO A 131 4.43 18.68 -10.07
N ASN A 132 3.40 18.52 -10.89
CA ASN A 132 2.18 19.30 -10.82
C ASN A 132 1.06 18.45 -10.20
N PRO A 133 1.09 18.14 -8.88
CA PRO A 133 -0.02 17.44 -8.26
C PRO A 133 -1.23 18.38 -8.19
N ILE A 134 -2.37 17.89 -8.66
CA ILE A 134 -3.67 18.50 -8.42
C ILE A 134 -4.06 18.20 -6.95
N PRO A 135 -4.58 19.14 -6.15
CA PRO A 135 -4.91 20.52 -6.45
C PRO A 135 -4.04 21.50 -5.62
N CYS A 136 -3.10 22.25 -6.20
CA CYS A 136 -2.76 23.60 -5.71
C CYS A 136 -1.71 24.36 -6.53
N CYS A 137 -2.09 25.58 -6.93
CA CYS A 137 -1.24 26.71 -7.30
C CYS A 137 -0.48 27.35 -6.10
N CYS A 138 -0.25 26.62 -5.01
CA CYS A 138 0.35 27.15 -3.76
C CYS A 138 1.74 26.59 -3.45
N CYS A 139 2.22 25.61 -4.23
CA CYS A 139 3.56 25.03 -4.11
C CYS A 139 4.33 25.21 -5.44
N CYS A 140 4.59 26.46 -5.83
CA CYS A 140 5.24 26.83 -7.10
C CYS A 140 6.74 26.43 -7.19
N CYS A 141 7.24 25.62 -6.27
CA CYS A 141 8.67 25.43 -6.00
C CYS A 141 9.11 23.96 -5.95
N LEU A 142 8.27 23.01 -6.37
CA LEU A 142 8.73 21.62 -6.47
C LEU A 142 9.76 21.54 -7.60
N PRO A 143 11.03 21.18 -7.30
CA PRO A 143 12.04 21.09 -8.33
C PRO A 143 11.65 19.99 -9.32
N ASN A 144 11.96 20.22 -10.60
CA ASN A 144 11.80 19.19 -11.61
C ASN A 144 12.51 17.91 -11.17
N ILE A 145 11.76 16.81 -11.13
CA ILE A 145 12.30 15.52 -10.72
C ILE A 145 12.97 14.91 -11.95
N SER A 146 14.27 14.65 -11.85
CA SER A 146 15.01 13.87 -12.84
C SER A 146 14.82 12.38 -12.55
N VAL A 147 14.48 11.60 -13.57
CA VAL A 147 14.47 10.14 -13.47
C VAL A 147 15.88 9.66 -13.15
N ASN A 148 16.10 9.10 -11.96
CA ASN A 148 17.38 8.55 -11.53
C ASN A 148 17.19 7.16 -10.89
N ARG A 149 18.30 6.44 -10.63
CA ARG A 149 18.27 5.09 -10.04
C ARG A 149 17.49 4.99 -8.72
N TRP A 150 17.52 6.02 -7.88
CA TRP A 150 16.80 6.04 -6.60
C TRP A 150 15.30 6.27 -6.80
N LEU A 151 14.92 7.08 -7.79
CA LEU A 151 13.51 7.25 -8.15
C LEU A 151 12.92 5.95 -8.72
N ARG A 152 13.68 5.22 -9.55
CA ARG A 152 13.28 3.90 -10.04
C ARG A 152 13.16 2.88 -8.90
N ALA A 153 14.13 2.86 -7.98
CA ALA A 153 14.05 2.03 -6.78
C ALA A 153 12.82 2.35 -5.92
N TYR A 154 12.48 3.64 -5.79
CA TYR A 154 11.30 4.09 -5.05
C TYR A 154 10.01 3.67 -5.75
N GLU A 155 9.94 3.81 -7.07
CA GLU A 155 8.83 3.32 -7.89
C GLU A 155 8.59 1.82 -7.67
N SER A 156 9.63 0.98 -7.78
CA SER A 156 9.51 -0.47 -7.55
C SER A 156 9.05 -0.78 -6.12
N ALA A 157 9.63 -0.12 -5.11
CA ALA A 157 9.24 -0.30 -3.72
C ALA A 157 7.76 0.06 -3.48
N VAL A 158 7.33 1.23 -3.93
CA VAL A 158 5.94 1.70 -3.81
C VAL A 158 5.00 0.81 -4.61
N SER A 159 5.37 0.35 -5.80
CA SER A 159 4.56 -0.59 -6.58
C SER A 159 4.31 -1.89 -5.80
N PHE A 160 5.36 -2.45 -5.18
CA PHE A 160 5.24 -3.63 -4.32
C PHE A 160 4.34 -3.36 -3.10
N HIS A 161 4.48 -2.20 -2.47
CA HIS A 161 3.64 -1.75 -1.35
C HIS A 161 2.16 -1.67 -1.70
N PHE A 162 1.84 -0.98 -2.79
CA PHE A 162 0.46 -0.77 -3.21
C PHE A 162 -0.20 -2.07 -3.68
N SER A 163 0.55 -2.98 -4.32
CA SER A 163 0.08 -4.33 -4.61
C SER A 163 -0.30 -5.11 -3.35
N ASN A 164 0.53 -5.05 -2.30
CA ASN A 164 0.22 -5.67 -1.01
C ASN A 164 -0.99 -4.99 -0.33
N TYR A 165 -1.12 -3.67 -0.38
CA TYR A 165 -2.30 -2.97 0.16
C TYR A 165 -3.57 -3.33 -0.58
N PHE A 166 -3.50 -3.46 -1.90
CA PHE A 166 -4.64 -3.89 -2.71
C PHE A 166 -5.13 -5.27 -2.27
N VAL A 167 -4.24 -6.25 -2.15
CA VAL A 167 -4.59 -7.60 -1.67
C VAL A 167 -5.10 -7.56 -0.22
N GLY A 168 -4.46 -6.76 0.64
CA GLY A 168 -4.88 -6.58 2.04
C GLY A 168 -6.31 -6.03 2.14
N PHE A 169 -6.61 -4.93 1.47
CA PHE A 169 -7.96 -4.34 1.46
C PHE A 169 -8.98 -5.22 0.76
N LEU A 170 -8.60 -5.93 -0.29
CA LEU A 170 -9.45 -6.93 -0.92
C LEU A 170 -9.85 -8.02 0.09
N SER A 171 -8.89 -8.52 0.87
CA SER A 171 -9.15 -9.54 1.89
C SER A 171 -9.98 -9.01 3.07
N GLU A 172 -9.74 -7.77 3.51
CA GLU A 172 -10.58 -7.11 4.53
C GLU A 172 -12.03 -6.95 4.03
N GLY A 173 -12.19 -6.47 2.79
CA GLY A 173 -13.49 -6.27 2.17
C GLY A 173 -14.26 -7.58 1.99
N THR A 174 -13.61 -8.63 1.46
CA THR A 174 -14.26 -9.94 1.28
C THR A 174 -14.62 -10.61 2.60
N ALA A 175 -13.73 -10.56 3.60
CA ALA A 175 -14.02 -11.10 4.93
C ALA A 175 -15.18 -10.37 5.60
N THR A 176 -15.20 -9.04 5.52
CA THR A 176 -16.30 -8.21 6.04
C THR A 176 -17.63 -8.54 5.35
N LEU A 177 -17.62 -8.67 4.02
CA LEU A 177 -18.80 -9.06 3.24
C LEU A 177 -19.29 -10.48 3.55
N ALA A 178 -18.37 -11.39 3.90
CA ALA A 178 -18.69 -12.75 4.35
C ALA A 178 -19.20 -12.81 5.80
N GLY A 179 -19.27 -11.69 6.51
CA GLY A 179 -19.70 -11.62 7.90
C GLY A 179 -18.61 -11.99 8.92
N ALA A 180 -17.34 -11.98 8.52
CA ALA A 180 -16.19 -12.27 9.38
C ALA A 180 -15.42 -10.98 9.72
N GLY A 181 -14.61 -11.02 10.79
CA GLY A 181 -13.73 -9.91 11.14
C GLY A 181 -14.36 -8.82 12.03
N PHE A 182 -15.34 -9.20 12.85
CA PHE A 182 -15.90 -8.36 13.89
C PHE A 182 -15.47 -8.82 15.29
N SER A 183 -15.36 -7.87 16.21
CA SER A 183 -15.20 -8.10 17.65
C SER A 183 -16.45 -7.61 18.38
N GLU A 184 -17.00 -8.43 19.28
CA GLU A 184 -18.11 -8.05 20.15
C GLU A 184 -17.62 -7.61 21.52
N GLU A 185 -17.84 -6.35 21.86
CA GLU A 185 -17.53 -5.82 23.19
C GLU A 185 -18.76 -5.12 23.78
N LYS A 186 -19.34 -5.69 24.84
CA LYS A 186 -20.50 -5.12 25.58
C LYS A 186 -21.64 -4.68 24.64
N GLU A 187 -22.15 -5.61 23.83
CA GLU A 187 -23.23 -5.40 22.85
C GLU A 187 -22.89 -4.44 21.68
N ASN A 188 -21.65 -3.97 21.58
CA ASN A 188 -21.17 -3.19 20.44
C ASN A 188 -20.33 -4.06 19.52
N VAL A 189 -20.87 -4.35 18.33
CA VAL A 189 -20.13 -5.00 17.23
C VAL A 189 -19.19 -3.97 16.62
N LYS A 190 -17.88 -4.20 16.71
CA LYS A 190 -16.85 -3.39 16.05
C LYS A 190 -16.25 -4.19 14.90
N TRP A 191 -16.37 -3.69 13.68
CA TRP A 191 -15.66 -4.23 12.52
C TRP A 191 -14.22 -3.74 12.54
N ASP A 192 -13.32 -4.55 13.11
CA ASP A 192 -11.94 -4.16 13.42
C ASP A 192 -10.88 -5.02 12.73
N LEU A 193 -11.27 -5.91 11.81
CA LEU A 193 -10.34 -6.61 10.92
C LEU A 193 -9.53 -5.60 10.11
N ARG A 194 -8.23 -5.58 10.36
CA ARG A 194 -7.26 -4.78 9.61
C ARG A 194 -6.02 -5.61 9.32
N VAL A 195 -5.68 -5.70 8.05
CA VAL A 195 -4.53 -6.42 7.51
C VAL A 195 -3.32 -5.51 7.42
N SER A 196 -3.49 -4.24 7.01
CA SER A 196 -2.38 -3.29 6.89
C SER A 196 -2.75 -1.87 7.33
N ARG A 197 -1.74 -1.03 7.60
CA ARG A 197 -1.90 0.42 7.84
C ARG A 197 -0.98 1.21 6.90
N PRO A 198 -1.42 1.53 5.67
CA PRO A 198 -0.55 2.13 4.65
C PRO A 198 0.13 3.43 5.07
N LEU A 199 -0.58 4.33 5.75
CA LEU A 199 -0.02 5.61 6.21
C LEU A 199 1.17 5.43 7.15
N ASN A 200 1.17 4.38 7.97
CA ASN A 200 2.25 4.07 8.90
C ASN A 200 3.47 3.43 8.20
N VAL A 201 3.30 2.93 6.99
CA VAL A 201 4.37 2.34 6.18
C VAL A 201 4.98 3.39 5.25
N GLU A 202 4.15 4.20 4.58
CA GLU A 202 4.60 5.21 3.62
C GLU A 202 5.12 6.48 4.31
N PHE A 203 4.55 6.84 5.46
CA PHE A 203 5.00 7.97 6.29
C PHE A 203 5.39 7.48 7.69
N PRO A 204 6.40 6.60 7.80
CA PRO A 204 6.71 5.93 9.04
C PRO A 204 7.37 6.90 10.00
N ARG A 205 7.05 6.76 11.30
CA ARG A 205 7.89 7.38 12.32
C ARG A 205 9.22 6.65 12.41
N SER A 206 9.24 5.31 12.29
CA SER A 206 10.42 4.43 12.49
C SER A 206 10.26 3.10 11.75
N MET A 207 11.35 2.35 11.54
CA MET A 207 11.29 1.01 10.93
C MET A 207 10.48 0.01 11.75
N VAL A 208 10.51 0.12 13.09
CA VAL A 208 9.65 -0.72 13.97
C VAL A 208 8.18 -0.52 13.65
N GLU A 209 7.76 0.70 13.33
CA GLU A 209 6.37 0.99 12.96
C GLU A 209 6.02 0.37 11.60
N VAL A 210 6.93 0.41 10.63
CA VAL A 210 6.75 -0.21 9.31
C VAL A 210 6.50 -1.71 9.43
N VAL A 211 7.42 -2.43 10.08
CA VAL A 211 7.37 -3.91 10.15
C VAL A 211 6.21 -4.44 10.98
N THR A 212 5.61 -3.60 11.83
CA THR A 212 4.41 -3.94 12.63
C THR A 212 3.10 -3.45 12.00
N SER A 213 3.18 -2.64 10.94
CA SER A 213 2.02 -2.04 10.25
C SER A 213 1.79 -2.60 8.84
N TRP A 214 2.77 -3.30 8.27
CA TRP A 214 2.71 -3.86 6.92
C TRP A 214 1.71 -5.01 6.78
N ASN A 215 1.80 -5.99 7.68
CA ASN A 215 0.94 -7.16 7.73
C ASN A 215 0.67 -7.46 9.21
N LEU A 216 -0.43 -6.91 9.73
CA LEU A 216 -0.77 -6.97 11.15
C LEU A 216 -0.98 -8.42 11.63
N PRO A 217 -1.76 -9.28 10.94
CA PRO A 217 -1.95 -10.67 11.38
C PRO A 217 -0.63 -11.43 11.49
N MET A 218 0.23 -11.34 10.46
CA MET A 218 1.52 -12.03 10.48
C MET A 218 2.46 -11.46 11.55
N SER A 219 2.51 -10.14 11.70
CA SER A 219 3.36 -9.48 12.72
C SER A 219 2.92 -9.85 14.14
N GLN A 220 1.62 -9.90 14.41
CA GLN A 220 1.07 -10.32 15.70
C GLN A 220 1.36 -11.80 15.99
N TRP A 221 1.26 -12.66 14.98
CA TRP A 221 1.59 -14.07 15.08
C TRP A 221 3.08 -14.28 15.38
N LEU A 222 3.98 -13.69 14.57
CA LEU A 222 5.43 -13.75 14.79
C LEU A 222 5.81 -13.21 16.17
N HIS A 223 5.22 -12.10 16.59
CA HIS A 223 5.48 -11.54 17.90
C HIS A 223 5.07 -12.49 19.03
N SER A 224 3.87 -13.09 18.93
CA SER A 224 3.29 -13.91 20.00
C SER A 224 3.93 -15.28 20.10
N TYR A 225 4.21 -15.92 18.96
CA TYR A 225 4.67 -17.32 18.91
C TYR A 225 6.17 -17.48 18.69
N VAL A 226 6.87 -16.50 18.12
CA VAL A 226 8.30 -16.60 17.84
C VAL A 226 9.10 -15.65 18.72
N PHE A 227 8.84 -14.34 18.62
CA PHE A 227 9.62 -13.32 19.30
C PHE A 227 9.58 -13.48 20.82
N LYS A 228 8.38 -13.60 21.43
CA LYS A 228 8.24 -13.76 22.88
C LYS A 228 8.95 -14.99 23.44
N ASN A 229 8.95 -16.09 22.69
CA ASN A 229 9.64 -17.32 23.09
C ASN A 229 11.17 -17.15 22.98
N ALA A 230 11.64 -16.48 21.93
CA ALA A 230 13.05 -16.20 21.71
C ALA A 230 13.61 -15.07 22.59
N LEU A 231 12.77 -14.26 23.25
CA LEU A 231 13.21 -13.20 24.18
C LEU A 231 14.06 -13.75 25.33
N SER A 232 13.86 -15.01 25.71
CA SER A 232 14.70 -15.71 26.69
C SER A 232 16.20 -15.72 26.33
N LEU A 233 16.53 -15.61 25.04
CA LEU A 233 17.89 -15.59 24.50
C LEU A 233 18.47 -14.17 24.34
N GLY A 234 17.72 -13.14 24.77
CA GLY A 234 18.06 -11.73 24.59
C GLY A 234 17.41 -11.07 23.37
N THR A 235 17.30 -9.74 23.38
CA THR A 235 16.55 -8.98 22.37
C THR A 235 17.13 -9.12 20.96
N PHE A 236 18.45 -9.10 20.80
CA PHE A 236 19.10 -9.25 19.50
C PHE A 236 18.83 -10.64 18.89
N SER A 237 19.07 -11.70 19.67
CA SER A 237 18.79 -13.08 19.29
C SER A 237 17.31 -13.27 18.93
N ALA A 238 16.40 -12.68 19.70
CA ALA A 238 14.97 -12.75 19.44
C ALA A 238 14.57 -12.12 18.09
N ILE A 239 15.17 -10.97 17.73
CA ILE A 239 14.95 -10.32 16.43
C ILE A 239 15.45 -11.22 15.31
N ILE A 240 16.69 -11.72 15.40
CA ILE A 240 17.25 -12.60 14.37
C ILE A 240 16.40 -13.85 14.18
N VAL A 241 16.03 -14.55 15.26
CA VAL A 241 15.16 -15.74 15.18
C VAL A 241 13.81 -15.40 14.54
N THR A 242 13.22 -14.25 14.88
CA THR A 242 11.93 -13.83 14.31
C THR A 242 12.01 -13.56 12.82
N TYR A 243 13.03 -12.84 12.36
CA TYR A 243 13.21 -12.56 10.93
C TYR A 243 13.66 -13.79 10.13
N THR A 244 14.45 -14.68 10.74
CA THR A 244 14.78 -15.99 10.14
C THR A 244 13.52 -16.84 9.98
N ALA A 245 12.66 -16.93 11.00
CA ALA A 245 11.39 -17.63 10.91
C ALA A 245 10.48 -17.01 9.83
N SER A 246 10.42 -15.68 9.75
CA SER A 246 9.71 -14.99 8.67
C SER A 246 10.28 -15.36 7.29
N ALA A 247 11.60 -15.34 7.11
CA ALA A 247 12.24 -15.70 5.85
C ALA A 247 11.97 -17.17 5.45
N LEU A 248 11.93 -18.09 6.42
CA LEU A 248 11.58 -19.49 6.19
C LEU A 248 10.14 -19.66 5.69
N LEU A 249 9.19 -18.89 6.23
CA LEU A 249 7.79 -18.89 5.78
C LEU A 249 7.63 -18.38 4.34
N HIS A 250 8.59 -17.60 3.83
CA HIS A 250 8.65 -17.12 2.45
C HIS A 250 9.36 -18.09 1.48
N GLY A 251 9.58 -19.34 1.87
CA GLY A 251 10.02 -20.41 0.97
C GLY A 251 11.52 -20.46 0.69
N LEU A 252 12.38 -20.01 1.62
CA LEU A 252 13.85 -20.06 1.49
C LEU A 252 14.42 -19.32 0.26
N SER A 253 13.67 -18.37 -0.29
CA SER A 253 14.14 -17.53 -1.39
C SER A 253 15.24 -16.58 -0.89
N PHE A 254 16.39 -16.58 -1.58
CA PHE A 254 17.56 -15.78 -1.19
C PHE A 254 17.22 -14.27 -1.14
N HIS A 255 16.47 -13.77 -2.12
CA HIS A 255 16.05 -12.37 -2.19
C HIS A 255 15.27 -11.93 -0.94
N LEU A 256 14.19 -12.65 -0.61
CA LEU A 256 13.33 -12.29 0.51
C LEU A 256 14.07 -12.50 1.84
N ALA A 257 14.89 -13.55 1.96
CA ALA A 257 15.74 -13.75 3.12
C ALA A 257 16.73 -12.59 3.33
N ALA A 258 17.42 -12.15 2.27
CA ALA A 258 18.36 -11.03 2.33
C ALA A 258 17.66 -9.71 2.72
N VAL A 259 16.48 -9.45 2.17
CA VAL A 259 15.64 -8.28 2.52
C VAL A 259 15.21 -8.33 3.97
N LEU A 260 14.60 -9.44 4.41
CA LEU A 260 14.02 -9.57 5.76
C LEU A 260 15.09 -9.55 6.85
N LEU A 261 16.24 -10.21 6.63
CA LEU A 261 17.35 -10.16 7.59
C LEU A 261 17.97 -8.76 7.65
N SER A 262 18.15 -8.08 6.51
CA SER A 262 18.61 -6.69 6.48
C SER A 262 17.62 -5.76 7.21
N LEU A 263 16.32 -5.93 6.94
CA LEU A 263 15.23 -5.21 7.60
C LEU A 263 15.26 -5.40 9.11
N GLY A 264 15.49 -6.63 9.59
CA GLY A 264 15.63 -6.92 11.00
C GLY A 264 16.82 -6.22 11.65
N PHE A 265 17.98 -6.22 10.99
CA PHE A 265 19.17 -5.53 11.47
C PHE A 265 19.00 -4.01 11.50
N ILE A 266 18.47 -3.42 10.43
CA ILE A 266 18.15 -1.98 10.34
C ILE A 266 17.20 -1.58 11.47
N THR A 267 16.13 -2.37 11.67
CA THR A 267 15.14 -2.14 12.73
C THR A 267 15.79 -2.17 14.12
N TYR A 268 16.69 -3.12 14.37
CA TYR A 268 17.42 -3.21 15.63
C TYR A 268 18.32 -1.99 15.86
N VAL A 269 19.17 -1.64 14.89
CA VAL A 269 20.12 -0.52 14.99
C VAL A 269 19.39 0.80 15.24
N GLU A 270 18.33 1.08 14.47
CA GLU A 270 17.53 2.29 14.68
C GLU A 270 16.88 2.31 16.07
N HIS A 271 16.35 1.17 16.53
CA HIS A 271 15.70 1.06 17.83
C HIS A 271 16.65 1.37 18.99
N VAL A 272 17.85 0.75 19.00
CA VAL A 272 18.82 0.97 20.07
C VAL A 272 19.39 2.39 20.04
N LEU A 273 19.66 2.93 18.84
CA LEU A 273 20.15 4.30 18.67
C LEU A 273 19.13 5.32 19.21
N ARG A 274 17.86 5.20 18.83
CA ARG A 274 16.80 6.09 19.33
C ARG A 274 16.62 6.00 20.83
N LYS A 275 16.69 4.79 21.40
CA LYS A 275 16.57 4.57 22.84
C LYS A 275 17.69 5.30 23.59
N GLN A 276 18.92 5.21 23.10
CA GLN A 276 20.07 5.88 23.71
C GLN A 276 19.97 7.41 23.57
N LEU A 277 19.62 7.92 22.39
CA LEU A 277 19.41 9.36 22.20
C LEU A 277 18.26 9.90 23.06
N ALA A 278 17.16 9.14 23.21
CA ALA A 278 16.03 9.52 24.05
C ALA A 278 16.44 9.67 25.52
N ALA A 279 17.34 8.80 26.00
CA ALA A 279 17.89 8.85 27.34
C ALA A 279 18.83 10.06 27.54
N ILE A 280 19.79 10.27 26.62
CA ILE A 280 20.76 11.38 26.68
C ILE A 280 20.07 12.74 26.68
N PHE A 281 19.12 12.95 25.77
CA PHE A 281 18.46 14.25 25.58
C PHE A 281 17.14 14.40 26.34
N SER A 282 16.72 13.37 27.10
CA SER A 282 15.42 13.30 27.77
C SER A 282 14.28 13.72 26.83
N ALA A 283 14.16 13.05 25.68
CA ALA A 283 13.33 13.50 24.56
C ALA A 283 12.44 12.42 23.94
N CYS A 284 11.28 12.82 23.43
CA CYS A 284 10.30 11.93 22.80
C CYS A 284 10.68 11.49 21.38
N ILE A 285 11.79 10.77 21.24
CA ILE A 285 12.33 10.26 19.96
C ILE A 285 12.35 8.72 19.83
N LEU A 286 11.74 8.03 20.80
CA LEU A 286 11.53 6.58 20.75
C LEU A 286 10.81 6.14 19.47
N SER A 287 11.07 4.88 19.05
CA SER A 287 10.51 4.27 17.84
C SER A 287 8.98 4.34 17.82
N LYS A 288 8.33 3.97 18.93
CA LYS A 288 6.89 4.18 19.16
C LYS A 288 6.65 5.51 19.85
N ARG A 289 5.48 6.12 19.60
CA ARG A 289 5.07 7.35 20.29
C ARG A 289 5.00 7.10 21.80
N CYS A 290 5.51 8.05 22.57
CA CYS A 290 5.45 8.00 24.03
C CYS A 290 3.99 8.08 24.51
N LEU A 291 3.70 7.42 25.63
CA LEU A 291 2.40 7.51 26.32
C LEU A 291 2.16 8.93 26.86
N PRO A 292 0.88 9.35 27.01
CA PRO A 292 0.53 10.58 27.71
C PRO A 292 1.06 10.51 29.15
N GLY A 293 1.93 11.44 29.54
CA GLY A 293 2.57 11.45 30.87
C GLY A 293 4.00 10.91 30.93
N CYS A 294 4.70 10.72 29.80
CA CYS A 294 6.10 10.29 29.81
C CYS A 294 7.03 11.24 30.59
N SER A 295 8.09 10.66 31.17
CA SER A 295 9.11 11.35 31.99
C SER A 295 10.09 12.23 31.21
N HIS A 296 10.08 12.18 29.88
CA HIS A 296 10.93 13.02 29.04
C HIS A 296 10.61 14.51 29.22
N GLN A 297 11.65 15.34 29.35
CA GLN A 297 11.54 16.80 29.44
C GLN A 297 11.13 17.40 28.08
N HIS A 298 11.74 16.95 27.00
CA HIS A 298 11.53 17.47 25.65
C HIS A 298 10.46 16.66 24.91
N LYS A 299 9.21 17.12 24.99
CA LYS A 299 8.05 16.39 24.45
C LYS A 299 7.68 16.82 23.03
N THR A 300 7.47 18.13 22.82
CA THR A 300 6.86 18.67 21.59
C THR A 300 7.73 19.71 20.88
N ASN A 301 8.96 19.93 21.35
CA ASN A 301 9.89 20.90 20.78
C ASN A 301 10.11 20.67 19.27
N LEU A 302 10.34 21.76 18.53
CA LEU A 302 10.56 21.71 17.08
C LEU A 302 11.71 20.77 16.70
N TRP A 303 12.80 20.79 17.46
CA TRP A 303 13.94 19.90 17.21
C TRP A 303 13.58 18.41 17.41
N VAL A 304 12.73 18.06 18.39
CA VAL A 304 12.26 16.68 18.60
C VAL A 304 11.43 16.20 17.42
N ARG A 305 10.58 17.10 16.88
CA ARG A 305 9.82 16.81 15.65
C ARG A 305 10.76 16.63 14.46
N ALA A 306 11.74 17.52 14.30
CA ALA A 306 12.73 17.45 13.22
C ALA A 306 13.54 16.14 13.26
N VAL A 307 14.00 15.71 14.43
CA VAL A 307 14.72 14.43 14.60
C VAL A 307 13.83 13.24 14.23
N ASN A 308 12.57 13.25 14.65
CA ASN A 308 11.64 12.17 14.28
C ASN A 308 11.33 12.15 12.78
N VAL A 309 11.20 13.32 12.15
CA VAL A 309 11.03 13.45 10.69
C VAL A 309 12.27 12.92 9.98
N LEU A 310 13.47 13.27 10.44
CA LEU A 310 14.73 12.79 9.87
C LEU A 310 14.83 11.26 9.90
N PHE A 311 14.51 10.64 11.04
CA PHE A 311 14.49 9.18 11.10
C PHE A 311 13.35 8.57 10.25
N GLY A 312 12.22 9.24 10.09
CA GLY A 312 11.16 8.81 9.17
C GLY A 312 11.62 8.83 7.72
N VAL A 313 12.31 9.90 7.29
CA VAL A 313 12.95 10.00 5.97
C VAL A 313 14.00 8.89 5.79
N LEU A 314 14.78 8.62 6.83
CA LEU A 314 15.75 7.51 6.83
C LEU A 314 15.07 6.15 6.67
N ALA A 315 13.92 5.93 7.31
CA ALA A 315 13.13 4.71 7.15
C ALA A 315 12.60 4.56 5.70
N VAL A 316 12.08 5.62 5.10
CA VAL A 316 11.65 5.62 3.67
C VAL A 316 12.84 5.33 2.75
N PHE A 317 14.02 5.89 3.03
CA PHE A 317 15.24 5.60 2.29
C PHE A 317 15.63 4.10 2.38
N HIS A 318 15.59 3.52 3.58
CA HIS A 318 15.83 2.09 3.77
C HIS A 318 14.81 1.22 3.04
N LEU A 319 13.51 1.57 3.08
CA LEU A 319 12.47 0.85 2.35
C LEU A 319 12.63 0.96 0.84
N THR A 320 12.99 2.13 0.33
CA THR A 320 13.30 2.34 -1.10
C THR A 320 14.41 1.40 -1.56
N TYR A 321 15.48 1.32 -0.77
CA TYR A 321 16.62 0.45 -1.06
C TYR A 321 16.27 -1.05 -0.99
N LEU A 322 15.51 -1.47 0.03
CA LEU A 322 15.13 -2.87 0.19
C LEU A 322 14.07 -3.29 -0.85
N GLY A 323 13.14 -2.39 -1.16
CA GLY A 323 12.05 -2.59 -2.10
C GLY A 323 12.47 -2.60 -3.56
N SER A 324 13.67 -2.09 -3.89
CA SER A 324 14.21 -2.10 -5.26
C SER A 324 14.45 -3.50 -5.83
N LEU A 325 14.38 -4.53 -4.99
CA LEU A 325 14.54 -5.93 -5.37
C LEU A 325 13.25 -6.57 -5.90
N PHE A 326 12.09 -5.93 -5.69
CA PHE A 326 10.77 -6.45 -6.10
C PHE A 326 10.28 -5.79 -7.38
N ASP A 327 11.13 -5.71 -8.40
CA ASP A 327 10.76 -5.14 -9.70
C ASP A 327 9.74 -6.07 -10.39
N VAL A 328 8.53 -5.55 -10.62
CA VAL A 328 7.34 -6.32 -11.03
C VAL A 328 7.50 -6.97 -12.41
N ASP A 329 8.40 -6.46 -13.25
CA ASP A 329 8.58 -6.94 -14.63
C ASP A 329 9.47 -8.19 -14.76
N THR A 330 10.10 -8.64 -13.68
CA THR A 330 10.99 -9.83 -13.70
C THR A 330 10.31 -11.15 -13.34
N GLU A 331 9.03 -11.12 -12.93
CA GLU A 331 8.28 -12.34 -12.58
C GLU A 331 7.88 -13.17 -13.82
N ASP A 332 7.82 -12.58 -15.02
CA ASP A 332 7.43 -13.31 -16.24
C ASP A 332 8.58 -14.06 -16.94
N SER A 333 9.84 -13.96 -16.49
CA SER A 333 10.98 -14.54 -17.24
C SER A 333 12.09 -15.25 -16.47
N THR A 334 12.09 -15.32 -15.14
CA THR A 334 13.29 -15.78 -14.40
C THR A 334 13.01 -16.58 -13.12
N GLU A 335 12.32 -17.71 -13.24
CA GLU A 335 12.32 -18.78 -12.22
C GLU A 335 13.41 -19.83 -12.50
N GLU A 336 14.69 -19.44 -12.52
CA GLU A 336 15.80 -20.39 -12.36
C GLU A 336 16.57 -20.08 -11.07
N GLN A 337 16.49 -21.00 -10.12
CA GLN A 337 16.93 -20.94 -8.71
C GLN A 337 18.41 -20.56 -8.47
N GLY A 338 19.23 -20.32 -9.51
CA GLY A 338 20.62 -19.86 -9.41
C GLY A 338 20.86 -18.38 -9.72
N TYR A 339 19.94 -17.69 -10.39
CA TYR A 339 20.16 -16.31 -10.86
C TYR A 339 19.89 -15.24 -9.78
N GLY A 340 19.18 -15.61 -8.71
CA GLY A 340 18.66 -14.66 -7.75
C GLY A 340 19.70 -13.97 -6.86
N MET A 341 20.75 -14.67 -6.43
CA MET A 341 21.81 -14.07 -5.62
C MET A 341 22.59 -13.02 -6.40
N SER A 342 22.98 -13.34 -7.64
CA SER A 342 23.68 -12.41 -8.54
C SER A 342 22.83 -11.16 -8.81
N HIS A 343 21.54 -11.34 -9.10
CA HIS A 343 20.62 -10.23 -9.33
C HIS A 343 20.47 -9.33 -8.09
N THR A 344 20.37 -9.92 -6.89
CA THR A 344 20.29 -9.17 -5.61
C THR A 344 21.53 -8.30 -5.40
N ILE A 345 22.70 -8.91 -5.57
CA ILE A 345 24.00 -8.26 -5.38
C ILE A 345 24.18 -7.14 -6.41
N HIS A 346 23.78 -7.38 -7.66
CA HIS A 346 23.84 -6.38 -8.72
C HIS A 346 22.95 -5.16 -8.42
N LYS A 347 21.68 -5.37 -8.04
CA LYS A 347 20.76 -4.26 -7.71
C LYS A 347 21.26 -3.44 -6.51
N TRP A 348 21.79 -4.09 -5.49
CA TRP A 348 22.36 -3.39 -4.33
C TRP A 348 23.70 -2.70 -4.64
N SER A 349 24.51 -3.24 -5.55
CA SER A 349 25.73 -2.58 -6.02
C SER A 349 25.43 -1.34 -6.86
N GLU A 350 24.37 -1.35 -7.67
CA GLU A 350 23.86 -0.15 -8.39
C GLU A 350 23.48 0.98 -7.43
N LEU A 351 22.96 0.65 -6.26
CA LEU A 351 22.67 1.60 -5.17
C LEU A 351 23.85 1.80 -4.21
N SER A 352 25.03 1.31 -4.57
CA SER A 352 26.30 1.47 -3.84
C SER A 352 26.24 0.98 -2.39
N TRP A 353 25.39 -0.02 -2.10
CA TRP A 353 25.18 -0.55 -0.75
C TRP A 353 24.81 0.54 0.28
N ALA A 354 24.25 1.67 -0.17
CA ALA A 354 24.16 2.89 0.63
C ALA A 354 23.38 2.70 1.94
N SER A 355 22.27 1.96 1.88
CA SER A 355 21.46 1.63 3.06
C SER A 355 22.25 0.86 4.11
N HIS A 356 22.98 -0.20 3.72
CA HIS A 356 23.81 -0.98 4.63
C HIS A 356 24.94 -0.14 5.24
N TRP A 357 25.58 0.72 4.45
CA TRP A 357 26.62 1.63 4.95
C TRP A 357 26.07 2.66 5.95
N VAL A 358 24.90 3.23 5.68
CA VAL A 358 24.24 4.17 6.61
C VAL A 358 23.89 3.46 7.90
N THR A 359 23.34 2.24 7.84
CA THR A 359 23.04 1.44 9.04
C THR A 359 24.30 1.10 9.82
N PHE A 360 25.39 0.74 9.14
CA PHE A 360 26.68 0.51 9.80
C PHE A 360 27.19 1.77 10.49
N GLY A 361 27.12 2.94 9.83
CA GLY A 361 27.46 4.23 10.42
C GLY A 361 26.61 4.56 11.65
N CYS A 362 25.29 4.34 11.59
CA CYS A 362 24.39 4.51 12.74
C CYS A 362 24.75 3.57 13.90
N TRP A 363 25.15 2.33 13.61
CA TRP A 363 25.57 1.37 14.62
C TRP A 363 26.89 1.77 15.28
N VAL A 364 27.89 2.20 14.50
CA VAL A 364 29.16 2.72 15.03
C VAL A 364 28.90 3.96 15.88
N PHE A 365 28.08 4.90 15.40
CA PHE A 365 27.70 6.08 16.17
C PHE A 365 27.02 5.71 17.49
N TYR A 366 26.06 4.78 17.47
CA TYR A 366 25.45 4.22 18.69
C TYR A 366 26.49 3.66 19.65
N ARG A 367 27.49 2.91 19.16
CA ARG A 367 28.58 2.36 19.98
C ARG A 367 29.49 3.42 20.60
N LEU A 368 29.64 4.58 19.96
CA LEU A 368 30.46 5.68 20.48
C LEU A 368 29.75 6.51 21.56
N ILE A 369 28.41 6.55 21.54
CA ILE A 369 27.60 7.30 22.52
C ILE A 369 27.01 6.41 23.63
N SER A 370 27.25 5.10 23.56
CA SER A 370 26.89 4.12 24.58
C SER A 370 28.05 3.89 25.51
#